data_AF-A0AA36HQH6-F1
#
_entry.id   AF-A0AA36HQH6-F1
#
_cell.length_a   1.000
_cell.length_b   1.000
_cell.length_c   1.000
_cell.angle_alpha   90.00
_cell.angle_beta   90.00
_cell.angle_gamma   90.00
#
_symmetry.space_group_name_H-M   'P 1'
#
loop_
_entity.id
_entity.type
_entity.pdbx_description
1 polymer ?
#
loop_
_entity_poly.entity_id
_entity_poly.type
_entity_poly.pdbx_seq_one_letter_code
_entity_poly.pdbx_strand_id
1 'polypeptide(L)'
;MGSRGSEMSDRDFFFADNLEPHATRRAEILKKHPEIKGLMKPEWRSRNTSSLCKFWRVPPEATVALQIAMACLAKRCSVFWFVVAAYVIGGTANHSLFLAVHELAHNLGAQSAAANKVIGMMANLPVVFPYCITFKPYHMAHHRNQGVDGIDTDVPTMLEGYLITRSAVNRVDHTIRKAIFMFFQIFAYALRPMFIKPDLVPVDGWVVCNFLVMACFDYFMLVNVGWHAMLYLLLSTFFAGSIHPTAGHFIAEHYVMDGQAETYSYYGPLNRFAYNVGYHNEHHDFPNIPWSNLPKVREIAPEYYDTLPQCKSWPGAILRYIFDDSISPFSRVKRVRKYE
;
A
#
# COMPACT_ATOMS: atom_id res chain seq x y z
N MET A 1 8.47 9.65 41.38
CA MET A 1 7.63 10.24 40.32
C MET A 1 8.38 11.42 39.74
N GLY A 2 8.96 11.26 38.56
CA GLY A 2 9.69 12.30 37.85
C GLY A 2 9.51 12.06 36.36
N SER A 3 8.82 12.99 35.70
CA SER A 3 8.59 13.00 34.26
C SER A 3 9.92 13.09 33.52
N ARG A 4 10.37 11.99 32.94
CA ARG A 4 11.35 12.04 31.85
C ARG A 4 10.60 12.49 30.60
N GLY A 5 10.57 13.79 30.36
CA GLY A 5 10.52 14.28 28.98
C GLY A 5 11.85 13.87 28.35
N SER A 6 11.90 12.70 27.72
CA SER A 6 13.03 12.33 26.89
C SER A 6 12.94 13.20 25.64
N GLU A 7 13.94 14.06 25.43
CA GLU A 7 14.27 14.55 24.10
C GLU A 7 14.35 13.32 23.19
N MET A 8 13.32 13.12 22.37
CA MET A 8 13.25 12.03 21.43
C MET A 8 14.37 12.25 20.42
N SER A 9 15.32 11.33 20.32
CA SER A 9 16.36 11.45 19.30
C SER A 9 15.68 11.33 17.94
N ASP A 10 15.91 12.30 17.04
CA ASP A 10 15.41 12.30 15.65
C ASP A 10 15.88 11.09 14.80
N ARG A 11 16.61 10.15 15.41
CA ARG A 11 17.17 8.94 14.79
C ARG A 11 16.74 7.64 15.50
N ASP A 12 15.60 7.63 16.18
CA ASP A 12 14.97 6.41 16.71
C ASP A 12 13.45 6.41 16.51
N PHE A 13 12.84 5.22 16.57
CA PHE A 13 11.40 5.05 16.41
C PHE A 13 10.61 5.76 17.49
N PHE A 14 9.42 6.23 17.13
CA PHE A 14 8.46 6.76 18.09
C PHE A 14 7.81 5.60 18.85
N PHE A 15 8.01 5.53 20.17
CA PHE A 15 7.34 4.52 21.00
C PHE A 15 6.08 5.10 21.61
N ALA A 16 4.94 4.44 21.39
CA ALA A 16 3.67 4.85 21.95
C ALA A 16 3.12 3.81 22.94
N ASP A 17 2.64 4.29 24.09
CA ASP A 17 2.05 3.45 25.14
C ASP A 17 0.54 3.22 24.96
N ASN A 18 -0.09 3.98 24.05
CA ASN A 18 -1.50 3.86 23.70
C ASN A 18 -1.75 2.68 22.73
N LEU A 19 -3.00 2.23 22.66
CA LEU A 19 -3.43 1.31 21.61
C LEU A 19 -3.47 2.03 20.25
N GLU A 20 -3.53 1.26 19.17
CA GLU A 20 -3.72 1.80 17.83
C GLU A 20 -5.06 2.57 17.75
N PRO A 21 -5.11 3.71 17.02
CA PRO A 21 -6.24 4.63 17.10
C PRO A 21 -7.52 4.14 16.42
N HIS A 22 -7.42 3.19 15.49
CA HIS A 22 -8.51 2.80 14.59
C HIS A 22 -9.57 1.95 15.28
N ALA A 23 -9.22 0.99 16.15
CA ALA A 23 -10.21 0.22 16.88
C ALA A 23 -11.07 1.09 17.79
N THR A 24 -10.45 2.03 18.51
CA THR A 24 -11.15 2.97 19.39
C THR A 24 -12.07 3.87 18.58
N ARG A 25 -11.53 4.51 17.52
CA ARG A 25 -12.31 5.41 16.65
C ARG A 25 -13.45 4.68 15.95
N ARG A 26 -13.22 3.46 15.43
CA ARG A 26 -14.28 2.60 14.87
C ARG A 26 -15.40 2.37 15.87
N ALA A 27 -15.08 2.04 17.13
CA ALA A 27 -16.09 1.76 18.15
C ALA A 27 -16.95 2.99 18.47
N GLU A 28 -16.31 4.16 18.58
CA GLU A 28 -17.00 5.44 18.80
C GLU A 28 -17.89 5.82 17.61
N ILE A 29 -17.37 5.73 16.39
CA ILE A 29 -18.13 6.02 15.17
C ILE A 29 -19.33 5.08 15.05
N LEU A 30 -19.18 3.77 15.27
CA LEU A 30 -20.31 2.83 15.19
C LEU A 30 -21.38 3.07 16.25
N LYS A 31 -21.02 3.67 17.38
CA LYS A 31 -21.97 4.06 18.42
C LYS A 31 -22.76 5.31 18.02
N LYS A 32 -22.10 6.29 17.42
CA LYS A 32 -22.73 7.58 17.02
C LYS A 32 -23.44 7.52 15.67
N HIS A 33 -22.89 6.74 14.73
CA HIS A 33 -23.30 6.60 13.33
C HIS A 33 -23.52 5.11 12.96
N PRO A 34 -24.51 4.43 13.57
CA PRO A 34 -24.76 3.01 13.30
C PRO A 34 -25.10 2.70 11.83
N GLU A 35 -25.56 3.70 11.06
CA GLU A 35 -25.85 3.61 9.63
C GLU A 35 -24.65 3.22 8.77
N ILE A 36 -23.42 3.44 9.23
CA ILE A 36 -22.18 3.01 8.55
C ILE A 36 -22.14 1.49 8.36
N LYS A 37 -22.80 0.71 9.23
CA LYS A 37 -22.91 -0.75 9.06
C LYS A 37 -23.57 -1.12 7.72
N GLY A 38 -24.43 -0.27 7.17
CA GLY A 38 -25.06 -0.47 5.86
C GLY A 38 -24.08 -0.37 4.67
N LEU A 39 -22.88 0.17 4.90
CA LEU A 39 -21.80 0.27 3.91
C LEU A 39 -20.86 -0.96 3.93
N MET A 40 -20.90 -1.78 4.99
CA MET A 40 -20.07 -2.99 5.17
C MET A 40 -20.56 -4.15 4.30
N LYS A 41 -20.46 -3.98 2.98
CA LYS A 41 -20.90 -4.96 1.99
C LYS A 41 -19.92 -4.97 0.82
N PRO A 42 -19.70 -6.13 0.17
CA PRO A 42 -18.82 -6.22 -0.97
C PRO A 42 -19.20 -5.24 -2.08
N GLU A 43 -18.20 -4.85 -2.87
CA GLU A 43 -18.31 -3.84 -3.93
C GLU A 43 -19.42 -4.14 -4.94
N TRP A 44 -19.60 -5.42 -5.30
CA TRP A 44 -20.64 -5.84 -6.24
C TRP A 44 -22.07 -5.56 -5.73
N ARG A 45 -22.28 -5.50 -4.41
CA ARG A 45 -23.55 -5.09 -3.76
C ARG A 45 -23.65 -3.59 -3.53
N SER A 46 -22.56 -2.85 -3.68
CA SER A 46 -22.49 -1.39 -3.54
C SER A 46 -22.85 -0.64 -4.82
N ARG A 47 -23.37 -1.32 -5.85
CA ARG A 47 -23.77 -0.73 -7.15
C ARG A 47 -24.84 0.39 -7.05
N ASN A 48 -25.51 0.53 -5.91
CA ASN A 48 -26.53 1.57 -5.67
C ASN A 48 -26.06 2.75 -4.80
N THR A 49 -24.80 2.78 -4.34
CA THR A 49 -24.30 3.85 -3.48
C THR A 49 -23.50 4.89 -4.29
N SER A 50 -24.15 6.03 -4.57
CA SER A 50 -23.72 7.28 -5.26
C SER A 50 -23.33 7.22 -6.76
N SER A 51 -24.01 8.04 -7.54
CA SER A 51 -23.82 8.25 -8.99
C SER A 51 -22.44 8.82 -9.34
N LEU A 52 -21.79 9.53 -8.41
CA LEU A 52 -20.45 10.10 -8.58
C LEU A 52 -19.32 9.06 -8.48
N CYS A 53 -19.51 7.95 -7.75
CA CYS A 53 -18.53 6.86 -7.63
C CYS A 53 -18.62 5.78 -8.74
N LYS A 54 -19.62 5.87 -9.63
CA LYS A 54 -19.79 4.95 -10.76
C LYS A 54 -18.81 5.21 -11.91
N PHE A 55 -18.39 6.46 -12.09
CA PHE A 55 -17.53 6.87 -13.22
C PHE A 55 -16.06 6.46 -13.08
N TRP A 56 -15.65 5.88 -11.94
CA TRP A 56 -14.23 5.78 -11.59
C TRP A 56 -13.70 4.38 -11.26
N ARG A 57 -14.47 3.33 -11.60
CA ARG A 57 -14.09 1.93 -11.37
C ARG A 57 -13.45 1.37 -12.64
N VAL A 58 -12.14 1.53 -12.80
CA VAL A 58 -11.43 0.71 -13.80
C VAL A 58 -11.39 -0.71 -13.23
N PRO A 59 -12.08 -1.69 -13.83
CA PRO A 59 -12.06 -3.04 -13.32
C PRO A 59 -10.64 -3.60 -13.48
N PRO A 60 -10.14 -4.42 -12.53
CA PRO A 60 -8.77 -4.96 -12.61
C PRO A 60 -8.47 -5.64 -13.94
N GLU A 61 -9.46 -6.32 -14.53
CA GLU A 61 -9.39 -6.98 -15.84
C GLU A 61 -9.00 -6.00 -16.96
N ALA A 62 -9.53 -4.78 -16.95
CA ALA A 62 -9.20 -3.75 -17.94
C ALA A 62 -7.76 -3.26 -17.78
N THR A 63 -7.29 -3.12 -16.54
CA THR A 63 -5.89 -2.74 -16.27
C THR A 63 -4.92 -3.85 -16.65
N VAL A 64 -5.28 -5.12 -16.44
CA VAL A 64 -4.50 -6.29 -16.91
C VAL A 64 -4.45 -6.34 -18.44
N ALA A 65 -5.59 -6.17 -19.10
CA ALA A 65 -5.65 -6.13 -20.57
C ALA A 65 -4.79 -4.98 -21.14
N LEU A 66 -4.82 -3.79 -20.51
CA LEU A 66 -3.96 -2.68 -20.87
C LEU A 66 -2.47 -3.06 -20.72
N GLN A 67 -2.07 -3.66 -19.61
CA GLN A 67 -0.69 -4.07 -19.38
C GLN A 67 -0.21 -5.09 -20.41
N ILE A 68 -1.02 -6.11 -20.71
CA ILE A 68 -0.69 -7.12 -21.73
C ILE A 68 -0.58 -6.47 -23.12
N ALA A 69 -1.51 -5.59 -23.48
CA ALA A 69 -1.46 -4.87 -24.74
C ALA A 69 -0.19 -4.00 -24.85
N MET A 70 0.13 -3.25 -23.79
CA MET A 70 1.33 -2.43 -23.76
C MET A 70 2.61 -3.26 -23.82
N ALA A 71 2.67 -4.39 -23.11
CA ALA A 71 3.80 -5.31 -23.17
C ALA A 71 4.03 -5.86 -24.59
N CYS A 72 2.96 -6.20 -25.30
CA CYS A 72 3.01 -6.64 -26.71
C CYS A 72 3.50 -5.53 -27.67
N LEU A 73 3.16 -4.27 -27.38
CA LEU A 73 3.55 -3.10 -28.17
C LEU A 73 4.96 -2.61 -27.83
N ALA A 74 5.43 -2.83 -26.60
CA ALA A 74 6.68 -2.27 -26.08
C ALA A 74 7.90 -2.63 -26.93
N LYS A 75 7.92 -3.82 -27.54
CA LYS A 75 9.01 -4.26 -28.44
C LYS A 75 9.20 -3.38 -29.69
N ARG A 76 8.23 -2.52 -30.02
CA ARG A 76 8.27 -1.61 -31.18
C ARG A 76 8.78 -0.21 -30.82
N CYS A 77 8.96 0.07 -29.53
CA CYS A 77 9.39 1.38 -29.05
C CYS A 77 10.92 1.50 -29.09
N SER A 78 11.43 2.73 -29.29
CA SER A 78 12.82 3.04 -28.94
C SER A 78 13.01 2.90 -27.42
N VAL A 79 14.27 2.72 -26.98
CA VAL A 79 14.59 2.58 -25.54
C VAL A 79 14.01 3.71 -24.70
N PHE A 80 14.09 4.96 -25.18
CA PHE A 80 13.51 6.12 -24.50
C PHE A 80 12.00 5.97 -24.29
N TRP A 81 11.24 5.72 -25.37
CA TRP A 81 9.79 5.59 -25.29
C TRP A 81 9.36 4.32 -24.54
N PHE A 82 10.17 3.26 -24.57
CA PHE A 82 9.96 2.06 -23.79
C PHE A 82 9.99 2.36 -22.28
N VAL A 83 11.02 3.06 -21.81
CA VAL A 83 11.15 3.44 -20.40
C VAL A 83 10.04 4.42 -19.99
N VAL A 84 9.72 5.41 -20.85
CA VAL A 84 8.59 6.34 -20.60
C VAL A 84 7.26 5.59 -20.49
N ALA A 85 6.99 4.64 -21.38
CA ALA A 85 5.78 3.82 -21.33
C ALA A 85 5.74 2.92 -20.09
N ALA A 86 6.86 2.31 -19.71
CA ALA A 86 6.97 1.48 -18.51
C ALA A 86 6.80 2.31 -17.22
N TYR A 87 7.28 3.55 -17.20
CA TYR A 87 7.12 4.43 -16.05
C TYR A 87 5.70 4.99 -15.94
N VAL A 88 5.22 5.67 -16.98
CA VAL A 88 3.97 6.44 -16.93
C VAL A 88 2.75 5.53 -17.00
N ILE A 89 2.69 4.63 -17.99
CA ILE A 89 1.54 3.74 -18.19
C ILE A 89 1.71 2.51 -17.31
N GLY A 90 2.88 1.88 -17.41
CA GLY A 90 3.26 0.68 -16.67
C GLY A 90 3.18 0.86 -15.16
N GLY A 91 3.95 1.81 -14.62
CA GLY A 91 4.00 2.13 -13.20
C GLY A 91 2.62 2.48 -12.64
N THR A 92 1.88 3.37 -13.30
CA THR A 92 0.51 3.73 -12.86
C THR A 92 -0.43 2.53 -12.87
N ALA A 93 -0.41 1.71 -13.92
CA ALA A 93 -1.30 0.55 -14.05
C ALA A 93 -0.95 -0.54 -13.04
N ASN A 94 0.33 -0.90 -12.88
CA ASN A 94 0.75 -1.89 -11.88
C ASN A 94 0.50 -1.40 -10.46
N HIS A 95 0.63 -0.10 -10.22
CA HIS A 95 0.25 0.48 -8.93
C HIS A 95 -1.25 0.33 -8.67
N SER A 96 -2.09 0.58 -9.68
CA SER A 96 -3.52 0.33 -9.58
C SER A 96 -3.79 -1.15 -9.29
N LEU A 97 -3.09 -2.08 -9.95
CA LEU A 97 -3.22 -3.52 -9.70
C LEU A 97 -2.75 -3.93 -8.30
N PHE A 98 -1.73 -3.28 -7.74
CA PHE A 98 -1.35 -3.48 -6.33
C PHE A 98 -2.52 -3.20 -5.40
N LEU A 99 -3.23 -2.11 -5.65
CA LEU A 99 -4.36 -1.70 -4.84
C LEU A 99 -5.63 -2.50 -5.14
N ALA A 100 -5.79 -3.03 -6.37
CA ALA A 100 -6.82 -4.03 -6.64
C ALA A 100 -6.61 -5.29 -5.79
N VAL A 101 -5.38 -5.80 -5.74
CA VAL A 101 -5.02 -6.96 -4.89
C VAL A 101 -5.22 -6.63 -3.40
N HIS A 102 -4.91 -5.41 -2.97
CA HIS A 102 -5.20 -4.92 -1.62
C HIS A 102 -6.70 -5.04 -1.28
N GLU A 103 -7.59 -4.48 -2.10
CA GLU A 103 -9.04 -4.57 -1.87
C GLU A 103 -9.56 -6.03 -1.88
N LEU A 104 -9.00 -6.86 -2.75
CA LEU A 104 -9.34 -8.29 -2.85
C LEU A 104 -8.84 -9.08 -1.64
N ALA A 105 -7.75 -8.65 -0.99
CA ALA A 105 -7.28 -9.24 0.27
C ALA A 105 -8.31 -9.06 1.40
N HIS A 106 -9.08 -7.97 1.39
CA HIS A 106 -10.22 -7.76 2.30
C HIS A 106 -11.49 -8.54 1.92
N ASN A 107 -11.46 -9.30 0.82
CA ASN A 107 -12.61 -9.99 0.22
C ASN A 107 -13.72 -9.05 -0.27
N LEU A 108 -13.38 -7.84 -0.72
CA LEU A 108 -14.36 -6.81 -1.08
C LEU A 108 -14.83 -6.89 -2.54
N GLY A 109 -14.13 -7.58 -3.42
CA GLY A 109 -14.47 -7.65 -4.85
C GLY A 109 -15.60 -8.62 -5.21
N ALA A 110 -15.63 -9.79 -4.57
CA ALA A 110 -16.57 -10.88 -4.90
C ALA A 110 -17.31 -11.46 -3.69
N GLN A 111 -18.34 -12.28 -3.94
CA GLN A 111 -19.17 -12.88 -2.88
C GLN A 111 -18.44 -13.90 -2.01
N SER A 112 -17.52 -14.68 -2.58
CA SER A 112 -16.78 -15.72 -1.85
C SER A 112 -15.31 -15.36 -1.72
N ALA A 113 -14.67 -15.81 -0.64
CA ALA A 113 -13.23 -15.62 -0.45
C ALA A 113 -12.40 -16.27 -1.58
N ALA A 114 -12.83 -17.43 -2.08
CA ALA A 114 -12.18 -18.10 -3.21
C ALA A 114 -12.26 -17.28 -4.50
N ALA A 115 -13.41 -16.67 -4.80
CA ALA A 115 -13.54 -15.81 -5.98
C ALA A 115 -12.65 -14.55 -5.87
N ASN A 116 -12.54 -13.95 -4.68
CA ASN A 116 -11.62 -12.84 -4.46
C ASN A 116 -10.15 -13.26 -4.69
N LYS A 117 -9.74 -14.44 -4.22
CA LYS A 117 -8.40 -14.98 -4.49
C LYS A 117 -8.15 -15.17 -5.99
N VAL A 118 -9.12 -15.72 -6.74
CA VAL A 118 -8.99 -15.93 -8.19
C VAL A 118 -8.88 -14.60 -8.95
N ILE A 119 -9.74 -13.62 -8.66
CA ILE A 119 -9.64 -12.29 -9.26
C ILE A 119 -8.32 -11.62 -8.85
N GLY A 120 -7.86 -11.83 -7.62
CA GLY A 120 -6.58 -11.33 -7.12
C GLY A 120 -5.40 -11.89 -7.89
N MET A 121 -5.37 -13.20 -8.16
CA MET A 121 -4.34 -13.82 -8.99
C MET A 121 -4.36 -13.30 -10.44
N MET A 122 -5.55 -13.02 -11.00
CA MET A 122 -5.67 -12.38 -12.31
C MET A 122 -5.10 -10.94 -12.29
N ALA A 123 -5.46 -10.13 -11.29
CA ALA A 123 -4.91 -8.79 -11.11
C ALA A 123 -3.39 -8.81 -10.88
N ASN A 124 -2.85 -9.89 -10.31
CA ASN A 124 -1.43 -10.07 -10.08
C ASN A 124 -0.65 -10.37 -11.38
N LEU A 125 -1.25 -10.86 -12.47
CA LEU A 125 -0.50 -11.32 -13.65
C LEU A 125 0.55 -10.31 -14.17
N PRO A 126 0.24 -9.00 -14.35
CA PRO A 126 1.23 -8.03 -14.83
C PRO A 126 2.35 -7.67 -13.86
N VAL A 127 2.27 -8.13 -12.60
CA VAL A 127 3.27 -7.88 -11.55
C VAL A 127 4.46 -8.84 -11.64
N VAL A 128 4.35 -9.95 -12.39
CA VAL A 128 5.42 -10.95 -12.62
C VAL A 128 5.88 -11.71 -11.37
N PHE A 129 5.44 -11.33 -10.16
CA PHE A 129 5.78 -12.00 -8.90
C PHE A 129 4.53 -12.49 -8.17
N PRO A 130 4.49 -13.74 -7.65
CA PRO A 130 3.32 -14.33 -7.02
C PRO A 130 3.10 -13.84 -5.57
N TYR A 131 2.65 -12.60 -5.41
CA TYR A 131 2.50 -11.98 -4.09
C TYR A 131 1.06 -11.92 -3.57
N CYS A 132 0.03 -11.99 -4.43
CA CYS A 132 -1.37 -11.77 -4.05
C CYS A 132 -1.84 -12.60 -2.84
N ILE A 133 -1.55 -13.90 -2.82
CA ILE A 133 -1.99 -14.78 -1.73
C ILE A 133 -1.16 -14.55 -0.46
N THR A 134 0.15 -14.32 -0.60
CA THR A 134 1.07 -14.12 0.52
C THR A 134 0.97 -12.73 1.13
N PHE A 135 0.49 -11.74 0.37
CA PHE A 135 0.21 -10.39 0.82
C PHE A 135 -0.87 -10.34 1.90
N LYS A 136 -1.96 -11.08 1.72
CA LYS A 136 -3.14 -11.00 2.60
C LYS A 136 -2.82 -11.24 4.08
N PRO A 137 -2.09 -12.30 4.48
CA PRO A 137 -1.73 -12.49 5.89
C PRO A 137 -0.98 -11.31 6.51
N TYR A 138 0.05 -10.78 5.82
CA TYR A 138 0.83 -9.62 6.26
C TYR A 138 -0.06 -8.38 6.39
N HIS A 139 -0.86 -8.11 5.36
CA HIS A 139 -1.75 -6.96 5.33
C HIS A 139 -2.82 -6.99 6.44
N MET A 140 -3.44 -8.16 6.67
CA MET A 140 -4.39 -8.34 7.76
C MET A 140 -3.73 -8.20 9.15
N ALA A 141 -2.49 -8.65 9.30
CA ALA A 141 -1.73 -8.48 10.53
C ALA A 141 -1.39 -7.02 10.80
N HIS A 142 -1.05 -6.26 9.76
CA HIS A 142 -0.82 -4.82 9.82
C HIS A 142 -2.07 -4.08 10.30
N HIS A 143 -3.24 -4.29 9.66
CA HIS A 143 -4.50 -3.67 10.11
C HIS A 143 -4.87 -3.99 11.56
N ARG A 144 -4.57 -5.21 12.03
CA ARG A 144 -4.92 -5.64 13.39
C ARG A 144 -3.91 -5.19 14.44
N ASN A 145 -2.64 -5.04 14.06
CA ASN A 145 -1.54 -4.83 15.00
C ASN A 145 -0.62 -3.69 14.53
N GLN A 146 -1.19 -2.61 14.00
CA GLN A 146 -0.45 -1.49 13.44
C GLN A 146 0.60 -0.97 14.43
N GLY A 147 1.85 -0.90 13.98
CA GLY A 147 3.00 -0.46 14.78
C GLY A 147 3.47 -1.46 15.84
N VAL A 148 2.87 -2.65 16.01
CA VAL A 148 3.35 -3.62 17.01
C VAL A 148 4.67 -4.25 16.54
N ASP A 149 5.73 -4.06 17.31
CA ASP A 149 7.08 -4.48 16.94
C ASP A 149 7.17 -6.02 16.77
N GLY A 150 7.82 -6.47 15.70
CA GLY A 150 7.91 -7.88 15.32
C GLY A 150 6.62 -8.53 14.80
N ILE A 151 5.52 -7.77 14.67
CA ILE A 151 4.27 -8.23 14.04
C ILE A 151 3.94 -7.42 12.79
N ASP A 152 3.94 -6.10 12.90
CA ASP A 152 3.69 -5.22 11.78
C ASP A 152 4.92 -5.14 10.87
N THR A 153 4.89 -5.90 9.77
CA THR A 153 5.97 -5.97 8.80
C THR A 153 6.04 -4.74 7.89
N ASP A 154 5.08 -3.82 7.99
CA ASP A 154 5.10 -2.57 7.23
C ASP A 154 6.13 -1.56 7.79
N VAL A 155 6.46 -1.68 9.09
CA VAL A 155 7.43 -0.80 9.75
C VAL A 155 8.86 -1.18 9.36
N PRO A 156 9.73 -0.23 8.96
CA PRO A 156 11.14 -0.48 8.72
C PRO A 156 11.86 -1.12 9.92
N THR A 157 12.88 -1.89 9.61
CA THR A 157 13.74 -2.52 10.61
C THR A 157 14.76 -1.54 11.20
N MET A 158 15.33 -1.88 12.36
CA MET A 158 16.47 -1.14 12.91
C MET A 158 17.66 -1.11 11.96
N LEU A 159 17.88 -2.17 11.18
CA LEU A 159 18.95 -2.24 10.19
C LEU A 159 18.72 -1.22 9.06
N GLU A 160 17.51 -1.16 8.51
CA GLU A 160 17.15 -0.17 7.49
C GLU A 160 17.32 1.26 8.03
N GLY A 161 16.78 1.54 9.22
CA GLY A 161 16.96 2.85 9.87
C GLY A 161 18.43 3.19 10.15
N TYR A 162 19.24 2.20 10.55
CA TYR A 162 20.67 2.41 10.76
C TYR A 162 21.38 2.78 9.45
N LEU A 163 21.21 1.98 8.40
CA LEU A 163 21.90 2.15 7.11
C LEU A 163 21.52 3.44 6.38
N ILE A 164 20.26 3.85 6.52
CA ILE A 164 19.73 5.02 5.83
C ILE A 164 20.01 6.29 6.64
N THR A 165 19.84 6.24 7.96
CA THR A 165 19.79 7.46 8.80
C THR A 165 20.87 7.52 9.87
N ARG A 166 21.05 6.49 10.71
CA ARG A 166 22.06 6.60 11.80
C ARG A 166 23.49 6.67 11.28
N SER A 167 23.80 5.87 10.27
CA SER A 167 25.13 5.85 9.64
C SER A 167 25.37 7.00 8.68
N ALA A 168 24.36 7.86 8.44
CA ALA A 168 24.53 9.01 7.56
C ALA A 168 25.42 10.06 8.23
N VAL A 169 26.45 10.50 7.51
CA VAL A 169 27.51 11.38 8.05
C VAL A 169 27.17 12.86 7.97
N ASN A 170 26.28 13.25 7.05
CA ASN A 170 25.77 14.61 6.90
C ASN A 170 24.44 14.58 6.13
N ARG A 171 23.79 15.75 6.01
CA ARG A 171 22.49 15.90 5.35
C ARG A 171 22.48 15.46 3.88
N VAL A 172 23.55 15.72 3.13
CA VAL A 172 23.63 15.36 1.70
C VAL A 172 23.69 13.84 1.56
N ASP A 173 24.53 13.18 2.35
CA ASP A 173 24.62 11.71 2.42
C ASP A 173 23.27 11.09 2.83
N HIS A 174 22.61 11.62 3.86
CA HIS A 174 21.27 11.16 4.27
C HIS A 174 20.23 11.31 3.15
N THR A 175 20.22 12.44 2.46
CA THR A 175 19.32 12.69 1.31
C THR A 175 19.54 11.67 0.20
N ILE A 176 20.80 11.40 -0.16
CA ILE A 176 21.14 10.41 -1.20
C ILE A 176 20.71 9.01 -0.77
N ARG A 177 20.98 8.60 0.47
CA ARG A 177 20.55 7.29 1.01
C ARG A 177 19.04 7.13 0.97
N LYS A 178 18.29 8.16 1.37
CA LYS A 178 16.82 8.16 1.28
C LYS A 178 16.33 8.10 -0.16
N ALA A 179 16.95 8.82 -1.09
CA ALA A 179 16.62 8.73 -2.51
C ALA A 179 16.87 7.32 -3.08
N ILE A 180 17.99 6.69 -2.73
CA ILE A 180 18.30 5.29 -3.10
C ILE A 180 17.28 4.34 -2.49
N PHE A 181 16.95 4.50 -1.22
CA PHE A 181 15.92 3.69 -0.56
C PHE A 181 14.56 3.81 -1.27
N MET A 182 14.12 5.03 -1.60
CA MET A 182 12.88 5.26 -2.35
C MET A 182 12.91 4.67 -3.76
N PHE A 183 14.08 4.71 -4.43
CA PHE A 183 14.25 4.09 -5.75
C PHE A 183 14.16 2.55 -5.69
N PHE A 184 14.56 1.94 -4.57
CA PHE A 184 14.55 0.49 -4.37
C PHE A 184 13.46 0.00 -3.38
N GLN A 185 12.50 0.85 -3.06
CA GLN A 185 11.55 0.63 -1.96
C GLN A 185 10.74 -0.65 -2.13
N ILE A 186 10.39 -1.02 -3.36
CA ILE A 186 9.63 -2.25 -3.63
C ILE A 186 10.32 -3.49 -3.06
N PHE A 187 11.65 -3.52 -3.00
CA PHE A 187 12.38 -4.64 -2.43
C PHE A 187 12.25 -4.70 -0.91
N ALA A 188 12.20 -3.54 -0.23
CA ALA A 188 11.95 -3.51 1.20
C ALA A 188 10.55 -4.05 1.51
N TYR A 189 9.53 -3.61 0.78
CA TYR A 189 8.15 -4.08 0.95
C TYR A 189 7.97 -5.57 0.59
N ALA A 190 8.65 -6.06 -0.45
CA ALA A 190 8.54 -7.45 -0.88
C ALA A 190 9.30 -8.41 0.05
N LEU A 191 10.49 -8.03 0.53
CA LEU A 191 11.39 -8.93 1.24
C LEU A 191 11.31 -8.82 2.75
N ARG A 192 11.11 -7.62 3.32
CA ARG A 192 11.08 -7.43 4.78
C ARG A 192 10.09 -8.36 5.48
N PRO A 193 8.84 -8.54 5.00
CA PRO A 193 7.90 -9.43 5.68
C PRO A 193 8.39 -10.88 5.77
N MET A 194 9.11 -11.35 4.75
CA MET A 194 9.68 -12.71 4.69
C MET A 194 10.78 -12.94 5.73
N PHE A 195 11.51 -11.89 6.13
CA PHE A 195 12.56 -11.98 7.14
C PHE A 195 12.04 -11.74 8.56
N ILE A 196 11.05 -10.84 8.71
CA ILE A 196 10.55 -10.44 10.03
C ILE A 196 9.50 -11.42 10.56
N LYS A 197 8.62 -11.91 9.69
CA LYS A 197 7.53 -12.79 10.11
C LYS A 197 7.20 -13.87 9.06
N PRO A 198 8.17 -14.75 8.72
CA PRO A 198 7.96 -15.80 7.72
C PRO A 198 6.82 -16.75 8.07
N ASP A 199 6.58 -16.95 9.38
CA ASP A 199 5.55 -17.83 9.94
C ASP A 199 4.12 -17.36 9.70
N LEU A 200 3.92 -16.11 9.27
CA LEU A 200 2.58 -15.54 9.05
C LEU A 200 1.92 -16.07 7.77
N VAL A 201 2.72 -16.51 6.79
CA VAL A 201 2.23 -17.09 5.54
C VAL A 201 2.20 -18.60 5.68
N PRO A 202 1.01 -19.23 5.77
CA PRO A 202 0.92 -20.68 5.83
C PRO A 202 1.30 -21.29 4.48
N VAL A 203 1.88 -22.50 4.52
CA VAL A 203 2.03 -23.33 3.33
C VAL A 203 0.65 -23.89 2.96
N ASP A 204 -0.05 -23.16 2.09
CA ASP A 204 -1.42 -23.44 1.62
C ASP A 204 -1.39 -23.80 0.12
N GLY A 205 -2.27 -24.69 -0.33
CA GLY A 205 -2.49 -24.98 -1.75
C GLY A 205 -2.83 -23.73 -2.58
N TRP A 206 -3.43 -22.70 -1.99
CA TRP A 206 -3.60 -21.40 -2.66
C TRP A 206 -2.29 -20.68 -2.96
N VAL A 207 -1.29 -20.80 -2.08
CA VAL A 207 0.05 -20.24 -2.35
C VAL A 207 0.66 -20.96 -3.54
N VAL A 208 0.64 -22.30 -3.53
CA VAL A 208 1.14 -23.12 -4.65
C VAL A 208 0.40 -22.77 -5.95
N CYS A 209 -0.92 -22.63 -5.90
CA CYS A 209 -1.73 -22.22 -7.05
C CYS A 209 -1.31 -20.86 -7.61
N ASN A 210 -1.08 -19.85 -6.75
CA ASN A 210 -0.61 -18.53 -7.18
C ASN A 210 0.75 -18.61 -7.87
N PHE A 211 1.70 -19.36 -7.30
CA PHE A 211 3.01 -19.59 -7.91
C PHE A 211 2.88 -20.25 -9.30
N LEU A 212 2.04 -21.27 -9.44
CA LEU A 212 1.83 -21.96 -10.71
C LEU A 212 1.17 -21.05 -11.76
N VAL A 213 0.12 -20.31 -11.39
CA VAL A 213 -0.57 -19.38 -12.29
C VAL A 213 0.38 -18.31 -12.81
N MET A 214 1.16 -17.69 -11.93
CA MET A 214 2.15 -16.68 -12.30
C MET A 214 3.25 -17.28 -13.17
N ALA A 215 3.85 -18.41 -12.77
CA ALA A 215 4.89 -19.07 -13.56
C ALA A 215 4.41 -19.46 -14.96
N CYS A 216 3.18 -19.97 -15.10
CA CYS A 216 2.57 -20.28 -16.39
C CYS A 216 2.37 -19.02 -17.24
N PHE A 217 1.87 -17.93 -16.66
CA PHE A 217 1.67 -16.67 -17.37
C PHE A 217 2.99 -16.04 -17.82
N ASP A 218 3.97 -15.95 -16.92
CA ASP A 218 5.29 -15.38 -17.21
C ASP A 218 6.01 -16.20 -18.28
N TYR A 219 5.95 -17.54 -18.18
CA TYR A 219 6.47 -18.43 -19.21
C TYR A 219 5.76 -18.22 -20.56
N PHE A 220 4.43 -18.13 -20.57
CA PHE A 220 3.66 -17.86 -21.77
C PHE A 220 4.06 -16.53 -22.42
N MET A 221 4.15 -15.45 -21.63
CA MET A 221 4.56 -14.13 -22.11
C MET A 221 5.99 -14.13 -22.64
N LEU A 222 6.92 -14.77 -21.94
CA LEU A 222 8.32 -14.87 -22.34
C LEU A 222 8.49 -15.61 -23.68
N VAL A 223 7.81 -16.74 -23.85
CA VAL A 223 7.95 -17.58 -25.05
C VAL A 223 7.19 -17.03 -26.25
N ASN A 224 5.96 -16.52 -26.06
CA ASN A 224 5.09 -16.12 -27.18
C ASN A 224 5.22 -14.63 -27.54
N VAL A 225 5.57 -13.76 -26.59
CA VAL A 225 5.67 -12.31 -26.82
C VAL A 225 7.14 -11.86 -26.85
N GLY A 226 7.96 -12.42 -25.98
CA GLY A 226 9.41 -12.22 -25.93
C GLY A 226 9.89 -11.43 -24.71
N TRP A 227 11.22 -11.42 -24.52
CA TRP A 227 11.85 -10.85 -23.33
C TRP A 227 11.59 -9.34 -23.13
N HIS A 228 11.38 -8.57 -24.20
CA HIS A 228 11.04 -7.14 -24.10
C HIS A 228 9.70 -6.90 -23.38
N ALA A 229 8.73 -7.80 -23.58
CA ALA A 229 7.44 -7.72 -22.89
C ALA A 229 7.61 -8.02 -21.39
N MET A 230 8.42 -9.03 -21.05
CA MET A 230 8.76 -9.32 -19.66
C MET A 230 9.51 -8.16 -19.00
N LEU A 231 10.49 -7.56 -19.70
CA LEU A 231 11.21 -6.40 -19.19
C LEU A 231 10.26 -5.22 -18.95
N TYR A 232 9.29 -4.99 -19.86
CA TYR A 232 8.28 -3.94 -19.68
C TYR A 232 7.47 -4.17 -18.39
N LEU A 233 6.96 -5.39 -18.17
CA LEU A 233 6.17 -5.72 -16.97
C LEU A 233 7.01 -5.65 -15.68
N LEU A 234 8.26 -6.11 -15.74
CA LEU A 234 9.20 -6.02 -14.61
C LEU A 234 9.51 -4.57 -14.24
N LEU A 235 9.81 -3.71 -15.22
CA LEU A 235 10.04 -2.29 -14.97
C LEU A 235 8.77 -1.58 -14.50
N SER A 236 7.60 -1.93 -15.04
CA SER A 236 6.31 -1.40 -14.60
C SER A 236 6.06 -1.73 -13.13
N THR A 237 6.35 -2.95 -12.71
CA THR A 237 6.28 -3.41 -11.31
C THR A 237 7.26 -2.66 -10.43
N PHE A 238 8.51 -2.55 -10.88
CA PHE A 238 9.56 -1.84 -10.17
C PHE A 238 9.17 -0.38 -9.92
N PHE A 239 8.73 0.34 -10.95
CA PHE A 239 8.33 1.73 -10.79
C PHE A 239 7.08 1.88 -9.93
N ALA A 240 6.07 1.02 -10.10
CA ALA A 240 4.83 1.05 -9.31
C ALA A 240 5.06 1.00 -7.79
N GLY A 241 6.09 0.27 -7.36
CA GLY A 241 6.45 0.06 -5.96
C GLY A 241 7.61 0.91 -5.42
N SER A 242 8.23 1.72 -6.28
CA SER A 242 9.41 2.53 -5.95
C SER A 242 9.13 4.02 -6.19
N ILE A 243 10.03 4.78 -6.83
CA ILE A 243 9.84 6.21 -7.03
C ILE A 243 8.85 6.52 -8.16
N HIS A 244 7.56 6.51 -7.84
CA HIS A 244 6.48 6.86 -8.75
C HIS A 244 5.46 7.76 -8.04
N PRO A 245 4.82 8.75 -8.71
CA PRO A 245 3.86 9.66 -8.09
C PRO A 245 2.81 9.00 -7.19
N THR A 246 2.30 7.83 -7.59
CA THR A 246 1.30 7.06 -6.83
C THR A 246 1.90 6.24 -5.69
N ALA A 247 3.17 5.83 -5.79
CA ALA A 247 3.89 5.13 -4.73
C ALA A 247 4.15 5.99 -3.48
N GLY A 248 3.87 7.29 -3.55
CA GLY A 248 3.90 8.15 -2.37
C GLY A 248 2.88 7.75 -1.30
N HIS A 249 1.86 6.93 -1.60
CA HIS A 249 0.95 6.40 -0.59
C HIS A 249 1.68 5.55 0.46
N PHE A 250 2.62 4.69 0.05
CA PHE A 250 3.45 3.86 0.96
C PHE A 250 4.21 4.65 2.03
N ILE A 251 4.46 5.94 1.76
CA ILE A 251 5.07 6.83 2.74
C ILE A 251 4.01 7.65 3.45
N ALA A 252 3.13 8.30 2.68
CA ALA A 252 2.14 9.22 3.20
C ALA A 252 1.22 8.58 4.25
N GLU A 253 0.93 7.30 4.12
CA GLU A 253 -0.06 6.62 4.95
C GLU A 253 0.38 6.47 6.40
N HIS A 254 1.59 5.99 6.66
CA HIS A 254 2.01 5.60 8.03
C HIS A 254 3.27 6.27 8.55
N TYR A 255 3.97 7.06 7.72
CA TYR A 255 5.07 7.85 8.24
C TYR A 255 4.52 9.07 8.98
N VAL A 256 5.01 9.28 10.20
CA VAL A 256 4.69 10.45 11.01
C VAL A 256 5.39 11.66 10.39
N MET A 257 4.67 12.34 9.49
CA MET A 257 5.20 13.51 8.76
C MET A 257 4.92 14.82 9.48
N ASP A 258 3.81 14.88 10.22
CA ASP A 258 3.30 16.09 10.86
C ASP A 258 2.67 15.72 12.21
N GLY A 259 3.23 16.22 13.31
CA GLY A 259 2.72 16.03 14.66
C GLY A 259 2.89 14.59 15.18
N GLN A 260 1.82 14.01 15.73
CA GLN A 260 1.79 12.64 16.28
C GLN A 260 0.80 11.72 15.55
N ALA A 261 0.28 12.14 14.39
CA ALA A 261 -0.61 11.28 13.61
C ALA A 261 0.19 10.13 12.99
N GLU A 262 -0.39 8.93 13.06
CA GLU A 262 0.27 7.69 12.65
C GLU A 262 -0.36 7.08 11.40
N THR A 263 -1.47 7.68 10.96
CA THR A 263 -2.20 7.33 9.77
C THR A 263 -2.71 8.61 9.11
N TYR A 264 -2.41 8.82 7.83
CA TYR A 264 -2.87 10.00 7.08
C TYR A 264 -3.72 9.60 5.88
N SER A 265 -4.77 10.38 5.63
CA SER A 265 -5.55 10.27 4.39
C SER A 265 -5.06 11.27 3.33
N TYR A 266 -5.17 10.89 2.06
CA TYR A 266 -4.97 11.70 0.86
C TYR A 266 -6.23 11.68 -0.02
N TYR A 267 -6.87 12.82 -0.18
CA TYR A 267 -8.10 12.96 -0.98
C TYR A 267 -7.85 13.58 -2.37
N GLY A 268 -6.60 13.66 -2.81
CA GLY A 268 -6.24 14.31 -4.07
C GLY A 268 -6.48 13.42 -5.31
N PRO A 269 -6.22 13.95 -6.51
CA PRO A 269 -6.63 13.33 -7.77
C PRO A 269 -5.97 11.97 -8.07
N LEU A 270 -4.75 11.72 -7.58
CA LEU A 270 -4.07 10.44 -7.79
C LEU A 270 -4.82 9.27 -7.13
N ASN A 271 -5.62 9.55 -6.10
CA ASN A 271 -6.40 8.53 -5.41
C ASN A 271 -7.40 7.83 -6.34
N ARG A 272 -7.78 8.48 -7.46
CA ARG A 272 -8.72 7.91 -8.43
C ARG A 272 -8.13 6.75 -9.24
N PHE A 273 -6.80 6.61 -9.26
CA PHE A 273 -6.12 5.46 -9.87
C PHE A 273 -5.82 4.35 -8.86
N ALA A 274 -6.15 4.59 -7.59
CA ALA A 274 -5.66 3.86 -6.44
C ALA A 274 -6.80 3.30 -5.60
N TYR A 275 -7.94 2.96 -6.24
CA TYR A 275 -9.11 2.38 -5.56
C TYR A 275 -9.44 3.13 -4.27
N ASN A 276 -9.45 4.47 -4.30
CA ASN A 276 -9.71 5.31 -3.12
C ASN A 276 -8.91 4.97 -1.84
N VAL A 277 -7.79 4.22 -1.90
CA VAL A 277 -7.00 3.84 -0.71
C VAL A 277 -6.55 5.04 0.10
N GLY A 278 -6.38 6.20 -0.56
CA GLY A 278 -6.07 7.45 0.11
C GLY A 278 -7.12 7.90 1.13
N TYR A 279 -8.33 7.35 1.16
CA TYR A 279 -9.23 7.41 2.34
C TYR A 279 -8.72 6.43 3.42
N HIS A 280 -7.46 6.59 3.82
CA HIS A 280 -6.72 5.54 4.52
C HIS A 280 -7.12 5.41 5.98
N ASN A 281 -7.41 6.54 6.66
CA ASN A 281 -7.98 6.48 8.01
C ASN A 281 -9.34 5.79 8.01
N GLU A 282 -10.20 6.11 7.05
CA GLU A 282 -11.52 5.50 6.89
C GLU A 282 -11.40 4.01 6.59
N HIS A 283 -10.43 3.63 5.75
CA HIS A 283 -10.10 2.25 5.43
C HIS A 283 -9.62 1.46 6.65
N HIS A 284 -8.66 2.00 7.42
CA HIS A 284 -8.18 1.35 8.64
C HIS A 284 -9.24 1.23 9.73
N ASP A 285 -10.11 2.23 9.86
CA ASP A 285 -11.25 2.15 10.77
C ASP A 285 -12.23 1.06 10.31
N PHE A 286 -12.50 0.98 9.01
CA PHE A 286 -13.51 0.10 8.42
C PHE A 286 -13.00 -0.72 7.22
N PRO A 287 -12.08 -1.69 7.42
CA PRO A 287 -11.44 -2.44 6.33
C PRO A 287 -12.39 -3.43 5.63
N ASN A 288 -13.66 -3.49 6.08
CA ASN A 288 -14.73 -4.28 5.48
C ASN A 288 -15.71 -3.42 4.65
N ILE A 289 -15.44 -2.13 4.49
CA ILE A 289 -16.16 -1.22 3.59
C ILE A 289 -15.35 -1.12 2.29
N PRO A 290 -15.97 -1.36 1.11
CA PRO A 290 -15.26 -1.26 -0.16
C PRO A 290 -14.85 0.17 -0.45
N TRP A 291 -13.72 0.31 -1.14
CA TRP A 291 -13.16 1.58 -1.59
C TRP A 291 -14.16 2.60 -2.15
N SER A 292 -15.18 2.15 -2.89
CA SER A 292 -16.16 3.04 -3.50
C SER A 292 -17.09 3.72 -2.48
N ASN A 293 -17.20 3.16 -1.28
CA ASN A 293 -18.00 3.70 -0.18
C ASN A 293 -17.16 4.44 0.86
N LEU A 294 -15.83 4.36 0.86
CA LEU A 294 -14.98 5.10 1.80
C LEU A 294 -15.26 6.62 1.82
N PRO A 295 -15.51 7.31 0.68
CA PRO A 295 -15.91 8.71 0.71
C PRO A 295 -17.19 8.99 1.52
N LYS A 296 -18.12 8.03 1.56
CA LYS A 296 -19.38 8.14 2.32
C LYS A 296 -19.14 7.97 3.82
N VAL A 297 -18.14 7.18 4.22
CA VAL A 297 -17.77 7.06 5.64
C VAL A 297 -17.38 8.44 6.18
N ARG A 298 -16.53 9.15 5.43
CA ARG A 298 -16.15 10.52 5.76
C ARG A 298 -17.33 11.50 5.73
N GLU A 299 -18.23 11.37 4.76
CA GLU A 299 -19.44 12.21 4.68
C GLU A 299 -20.38 12.02 5.88
N ILE A 300 -20.49 10.79 6.39
CA ILE A 300 -21.35 10.46 7.53
C ILE A 300 -20.73 10.92 8.87
N ALA A 301 -19.42 10.76 9.02
CA ALA A 301 -18.71 11.03 10.28
C ALA A 301 -17.57 12.07 10.13
N PRO A 302 -17.83 13.26 9.54
CA PRO A 302 -16.78 14.24 9.21
C PRO A 302 -16.01 14.73 10.43
N GLU A 303 -16.64 14.79 11.60
CA GLU A 303 -16.01 15.25 12.85
C GLU A 303 -14.83 14.37 13.29
N TYR A 304 -14.78 13.11 12.85
CA TYR A 304 -13.70 12.17 13.15
C TYR A 304 -12.53 12.25 12.16
N TYR A 305 -12.75 12.83 10.97
CA TYR A 305 -11.78 12.79 9.87
C TYR A 305 -11.29 14.17 9.44
N ASP A 306 -12.13 15.21 9.50
CA ASP A 306 -11.77 16.56 9.05
C ASP A 306 -10.80 17.27 9.99
N THR A 307 -10.70 16.81 11.24
CA THR A 307 -9.74 17.28 12.24
C THR A 307 -8.39 16.58 12.19
N LEU A 308 -8.30 15.45 11.47
CA LEU A 308 -7.05 14.68 11.37
C LEU A 308 -6.08 15.35 10.38
N PRO A 309 -4.76 15.26 10.62
CA PRO A 309 -3.76 15.62 9.62
C PRO A 309 -3.95 14.84 8.32
N GLN A 310 -3.69 15.50 7.19
CA GLN A 310 -3.91 14.94 5.86
C GLN A 310 -2.68 15.14 4.98
N CYS A 311 -2.36 14.13 4.18
CA CYS A 311 -1.39 14.29 3.12
C CYS A 311 -2.02 15.11 1.97
N LYS A 312 -1.34 16.16 1.52
CA LYS A 312 -1.82 17.04 0.43
C LYS A 312 -1.33 16.61 -0.95
N SER A 313 -0.26 15.81 -1.03
CA SER A 313 0.36 15.36 -2.28
C SER A 313 1.23 14.13 -2.06
N TRP A 314 0.92 13.01 -2.70
CA TRP A 314 1.77 11.81 -2.68
C TRP A 314 3.18 12.06 -3.27
N PRO A 315 3.34 12.72 -4.44
CA PRO A 315 4.67 13.15 -4.89
C PRO A 315 5.36 14.07 -3.88
N GLY A 316 4.59 14.97 -3.25
CA GLY A 316 5.10 15.84 -2.19
C GLY A 316 5.60 15.05 -0.97
N ALA A 317 4.92 13.97 -0.59
CA ALA A 317 5.35 13.09 0.50
C ALA A 317 6.66 12.38 0.18
N ILE A 318 6.85 11.92 -1.07
CA ILE A 318 8.13 11.36 -1.53
C ILE A 318 9.24 12.41 -1.42
N LEU A 319 9.00 13.62 -1.93
CA LEU A 319 10.00 14.69 -1.90
C LEU A 319 10.33 15.12 -0.46
N ARG A 320 9.32 15.25 0.41
CA ARG A 320 9.54 15.52 1.84
C ARG A 320 10.38 14.41 2.46
N TYR A 321 10.02 13.15 2.26
CA TYR A 321 10.80 12.03 2.78
C TYR A 321 12.27 12.09 2.34
N ILE A 322 12.55 12.41 1.08
CA ILE A 322 13.93 12.48 0.58
C ILE A 322 14.70 13.69 1.14
N PHE A 323 14.12 14.89 1.11
CA PHE A 323 14.84 16.15 1.33
C PHE A 323 14.71 16.77 2.74
N ASP A 324 13.72 16.35 3.52
CA ASP A 324 13.52 16.78 4.90
C ASP A 324 14.32 15.87 5.85
N ASP A 325 15.33 16.41 6.52
CA ASP A 325 16.23 15.63 7.36
C ASP A 325 15.55 15.09 8.63
N SER A 326 14.42 15.69 9.03
CA SER A 326 13.62 15.24 10.18
C SER A 326 12.79 13.98 9.88
N ILE A 327 12.62 13.64 8.60
CA ILE A 327 11.86 12.47 8.15
C ILE A 327 12.83 11.36 7.75
N SER A 328 12.57 10.15 8.24
CA SER A 328 13.44 8.99 8.04
C SER A 328 12.67 7.67 8.17
N PRO A 329 13.31 6.49 7.97
CA PRO A 329 12.69 5.20 8.31
C PRO A 329 12.21 5.11 9.77
N PHE A 330 12.79 5.90 10.67
CA PHE A 330 12.39 5.97 12.07
C PHE A 330 11.13 6.80 12.31
N SER A 331 10.64 7.55 11.31
CA SER A 331 9.42 8.35 11.41
C SER A 331 8.17 7.46 11.34
N ARG A 332 8.12 6.41 12.15
CA ARG A 332 7.07 5.40 12.26
C ARG A 332 6.83 5.12 13.73
N VAL A 333 5.57 4.89 14.09
CA VAL A 333 5.24 4.53 15.47
C VAL A 333 5.42 3.04 15.70
N LYS A 334 6.14 2.70 16.77
CA LYS A 334 6.28 1.36 17.32
C LYS A 334 5.59 1.24 18.66
N ARG A 335 5.10 0.04 18.95
CA ARG A 335 4.43 -0.32 20.20
C ARG A 335 4.89 -1.68 20.66
N VAL A 336 4.98 -1.84 21.98
CA VAL A 336 5.19 -3.14 22.60
C VAL A 336 3.88 -3.91 22.59
N ARG A 337 3.92 -5.19 22.22
CA ARG A 337 2.76 -6.07 22.32
C ARG A 337 2.33 -6.16 23.78
N LYS A 338 1.18 -5.58 24.13
CA LYS A 338 0.53 -5.87 25.41
C LYS A 338 -0.09 -7.26 25.30
N TYR A 339 0.41 -8.21 26.08
CA TYR A 339 -0.25 -9.48 26.27
C TYR A 339 -1.48 -9.20 27.13
N GLU A 340 -2.66 -9.17 26.52
CA GLU A 340 -3.94 -9.27 27.23
C GLU A 340 -4.39 -10.73 27.29
#